data_AF-A0A357JFH1-F1
#
_entry.id   AF-A0A357JFH1-F1
#
_cell.length_a   1.000
_cell.length_b   1.000
_cell.length_c   1.000
_cell.angle_alpha   90.00
_cell.angle_beta   90.00
_cell.angle_gamma   90.00
#
_symmetry.space_group_name_H-M   'P 1'
#
loop_
_entity.id
_entity.type
_entity.pdbx_description
1 polymer ?
#
loop_
_entity_poly.entity_id
_entity_poly.type
_entity_poly.pdbx_seq_one_letter_code
_entity_poly.pdbx_strand_id
1 'polypeptide(L)'
;MNIKCFFLCCILFISCKDDKGKEKLGVIESPSVADSMYPFLFNNGSELFMSWTQKINDSVYSVNFSSLRNQEWSKPIEIAKGNDWFVNWADFPAIAVNKENILTHFLQKSDPETFAYNVHLKLSNDKGKHWKDDFLMHTDSTKTEHGFVTLLPYQEDSFFVTWLDGRNTGGGSHDEEHSSHGAMNIRAATVLASGEIIDDRLID
;
A
#
# COMPACT_ATOMS: atom_id res chain seq x y z
N MET A 1 -18.80 -18.18 -66.14
CA MET A 1 -19.04 -16.75 -65.76
C MET A 1 -20.36 -16.76 -65.00
N ASN A 2 -20.52 -16.67 -63.67
CA ASN A 2 -19.86 -15.84 -62.65
C ASN A 2 -20.10 -16.43 -61.22
N ILE A 3 -19.76 -17.69 -60.96
CA ILE A 3 -19.87 -18.28 -59.60
C ILE A 3 -18.89 -17.62 -58.59
N LYS A 4 -17.80 -17.02 -59.07
CA LYS A 4 -16.85 -16.26 -58.23
C LYS A 4 -17.41 -14.93 -57.70
N CYS A 5 -18.46 -14.37 -58.31
CA CYS A 5 -19.08 -13.13 -57.82
C CYS A 5 -20.05 -13.35 -56.65
N PHE A 6 -20.64 -14.54 -56.53
CA PHE A 6 -21.63 -14.80 -55.49
C PHE A 6 -20.99 -14.99 -54.12
N PHE A 7 -19.81 -15.62 -54.07
CA PHE A 7 -19.08 -15.87 -52.82
C PHE A 7 -18.43 -14.60 -52.23
N LEU A 8 -18.11 -13.62 -53.08
CA LEU A 8 -17.54 -12.34 -52.66
C LEU A 8 -18.58 -11.40 -52.03
N CYS A 9 -19.87 -11.61 -52.32
CA CYS A 9 -20.96 -10.78 -51.79
C CYS A 9 -21.36 -11.19 -50.36
N CYS A 10 -21.15 -12.47 -49.96
CA CYS A 10 -21.47 -12.94 -48.62
C CYS A 10 -20.46 -12.52 -47.54
N ILE A 11 -19.22 -12.14 -47.91
CA ILE A 11 -18.18 -11.73 -46.95
C ILE A 11 -18.38 -10.26 -46.51
N LEU A 12 -19.17 -9.47 -47.25
CA LEU A 12 -19.43 -8.06 -46.93
C LEU A 12 -20.54 -7.83 -45.89
N PHE A 13 -21.24 -8.86 -45.45
CA PHE A 13 -22.31 -8.74 -44.44
C PHE A 13 -21.89 -9.10 -43.01
N ILE A 14 -20.63 -9.51 -42.80
CA ILE A 14 -20.04 -9.59 -41.45
C ILE A 14 -19.35 -8.25 -41.17
N SER A 15 -20.07 -7.15 -41.40
CA SER A 15 -19.70 -5.87 -40.80
C SER A 15 -19.98 -6.02 -39.31
N CYS A 16 -18.93 -6.11 -38.50
CA CYS A 16 -19.02 -6.00 -37.06
C CYS A 16 -19.93 -4.81 -36.74
N LYS A 17 -21.07 -5.10 -36.10
CA LYS A 17 -21.81 -4.08 -35.39
C LYS A 17 -20.87 -3.66 -34.27
N ASP A 18 -20.27 -2.49 -34.42
CA ASP A 18 -19.48 -1.86 -33.38
C ASP A 18 -20.48 -1.39 -32.31
N ASP A 19 -21.08 -2.35 -31.61
CA ASP A 19 -21.93 -2.14 -30.46
C ASP A 19 -21.00 -1.87 -29.28
N LYS A 20 -20.25 -0.76 -29.40
CA LYS A 20 -19.62 -0.12 -28.25
C LYS A 20 -20.77 0.46 -27.45
N GLY A 21 -21.48 -0.43 -26.74
CA GLY A 21 -22.48 -0.08 -25.77
C GLY A 21 -21.90 1.03 -24.94
N LYS A 22 -22.62 2.15 -24.83
CA LYS A 22 -22.17 3.29 -24.03
C LYS A 22 -21.86 2.75 -22.64
N GLU A 23 -20.58 2.71 -22.29
CA GLU A 23 -20.13 2.35 -20.96
C GLU A 23 -20.94 3.19 -19.98
N LYS A 24 -21.76 2.53 -19.16
CA LYS A 24 -22.54 3.23 -18.16
C LYS A 24 -21.59 3.61 -17.04
N LEU A 25 -21.27 4.90 -16.95
CA LEU A 25 -20.56 5.43 -15.80
C LEU A 25 -21.44 5.26 -14.57
N GLY A 26 -21.01 4.40 -13.65
CA GLY A 26 -21.60 4.25 -12.32
C GLY A 26 -20.79 5.05 -11.30
N VAL A 27 -21.48 5.60 -10.30
CA VAL A 27 -20.84 6.17 -9.11
C VAL A 27 -20.84 5.09 -8.03
N ILE A 28 -19.70 4.87 -7.40
CA ILE A 28 -19.57 4.03 -6.22
C ILE A 28 -19.23 4.98 -5.07
N GLU A 29 -20.10 5.03 -4.06
CA GLU A 29 -19.88 5.85 -2.86
C GLU A 29 -18.62 5.40 -2.13
N SER A 30 -17.84 6.35 -1.60
CA SER A 30 -16.64 6.04 -0.83
C SER A 30 -17.01 5.32 0.48
N PRO A 31 -16.27 4.28 0.91
CA PRO A 31 -16.48 3.65 2.21
C PRO A 31 -15.84 4.43 3.35
N SER A 32 -15.01 5.44 3.05
CA SER A 32 -14.35 6.27 4.05
C SER A 32 -15.35 7.19 4.74
N VAL A 33 -15.03 7.58 5.97
CA VAL A 33 -15.85 8.49 6.78
C VAL A 33 -15.26 9.92 6.80
N ALA A 34 -15.89 10.84 7.52
CA ALA A 34 -15.33 12.18 7.72
C ALA A 34 -13.90 12.13 8.29
N ASP A 35 -13.11 13.16 7.96
CA ASP A 35 -11.71 13.30 8.37
C ASP A 35 -10.79 12.15 7.91
N SER A 36 -11.18 11.46 6.84
CA SER A 36 -10.34 10.50 6.13
C SER A 36 -9.44 11.17 5.11
N MET A 37 -8.23 10.65 4.94
CA MET A 37 -7.19 11.17 4.07
C MET A 37 -6.33 10.06 3.48
N TYR A 38 -5.64 10.40 2.40
CA TYR A 38 -4.62 9.58 1.75
C TYR A 38 -5.09 8.15 1.40
N PRO A 39 -6.14 8.01 0.56
CA PRO A 39 -6.62 6.70 0.16
C PRO A 39 -5.60 5.99 -0.74
N PHE A 40 -5.41 4.69 -0.50
CA PHE A 40 -4.62 3.81 -1.35
C PHE A 40 -5.50 2.67 -1.86
N LEU A 41 -5.44 2.39 -3.17
CA LEU A 41 -6.22 1.34 -3.82
C LEU A 41 -5.33 0.16 -4.19
N PHE A 42 -5.79 -1.05 -3.90
CA PHE A 42 -5.11 -2.29 -4.23
C PHE A 42 -6.08 -3.29 -4.85
N ASN A 43 -5.74 -3.87 -6.01
CA ASN A 43 -6.56 -4.89 -6.66
C ASN A 43 -5.82 -6.24 -6.65
N ASN A 44 -6.43 -7.27 -6.06
CA ASN A 44 -5.84 -8.61 -6.00
C ASN A 44 -6.20 -9.51 -7.21
N GLY A 45 -6.84 -8.95 -8.22
CA GLY A 45 -7.39 -9.65 -9.40
C GLY A 45 -8.86 -10.04 -9.28
N SER A 46 -9.43 -10.03 -8.07
CA SER A 46 -10.82 -10.41 -7.80
C SER A 46 -11.62 -9.36 -7.04
N GLU A 47 -10.97 -8.64 -6.15
CA GLU A 47 -11.56 -7.63 -5.27
C GLU A 47 -10.68 -6.39 -5.27
N LEU A 48 -11.32 -5.24 -5.14
CA LEU A 48 -10.63 -3.97 -4.93
C LEU A 48 -10.64 -3.67 -3.42
N PHE A 49 -9.49 -3.32 -2.88
CA PHE A 49 -9.30 -2.90 -1.50
C PHE A 49 -8.98 -1.41 -1.51
N MET A 50 -9.49 -0.71 -0.52
CA MET A 50 -9.11 0.67 -0.25
C MET A 50 -8.67 0.77 1.21
N SER A 51 -7.47 1.27 1.45
CA SER A 51 -7.02 1.72 2.78
C SER A 51 -7.00 3.23 2.84
N TRP A 52 -7.15 3.78 4.04
CA TRP A 52 -7.04 5.22 4.28
C TRP A 52 -6.63 5.50 5.72
N THR A 53 -6.03 6.67 5.94
CA THR A 53 -5.81 7.22 7.28
C THR A 53 -7.03 8.02 7.69
N GLN A 54 -7.45 7.93 8.94
CA GLN A 54 -8.52 8.76 9.51
C GLN A 54 -7.97 9.54 10.70
N LYS A 55 -8.22 10.85 10.73
CA LYS A 55 -8.02 11.65 11.93
C LYS A 55 -9.20 11.43 12.88
N ILE A 56 -8.95 10.85 14.04
CA ILE A 56 -9.98 10.62 15.07
C ILE A 56 -10.12 11.85 15.97
N ASN A 57 -9.00 12.48 16.30
CA ASN A 57 -8.91 13.78 16.98
C ASN A 57 -7.55 14.43 16.68
N ASP A 58 -7.17 15.49 17.39
CA ASP A 58 -5.95 16.26 17.10
C ASP A 58 -4.64 15.48 17.22
N SER A 59 -4.61 14.39 17.97
CA SER A 59 -3.41 13.57 18.14
C SER A 59 -3.59 12.13 17.68
N VAL A 60 -4.82 11.61 17.65
CA VAL A 60 -5.09 10.21 17.35
C VAL A 60 -5.49 10.02 15.89
N TYR A 61 -4.80 9.10 15.24
CA TYR A 61 -5.08 8.65 13.88
C TYR A 61 -5.28 7.14 13.84
N SER A 62 -6.02 6.68 12.83
CA SER A 62 -6.16 5.25 12.54
C SER A 62 -5.93 4.93 11.07
N VAL A 63 -5.45 3.71 10.80
CA VAL A 63 -5.47 3.13 9.45
C VAL A 63 -6.69 2.24 9.37
N ASN A 64 -7.48 2.42 8.31
CA ASN A 64 -8.69 1.66 8.07
C ASN A 64 -8.64 1.07 6.67
N PHE A 65 -9.42 0.02 6.43
CA PHE A 65 -9.64 -0.48 5.09
C PHE A 65 -11.06 -0.98 4.86
N SER A 66 -11.42 -1.11 3.59
CA SER A 66 -12.63 -1.78 3.11
C SER A 66 -12.34 -2.51 1.79
N SER A 67 -13.15 -3.52 1.49
CA SER A 67 -13.10 -4.31 0.26
C SER A 67 -14.38 -4.10 -0.55
N LEU A 68 -14.25 -3.95 -1.86
CA LEU A 68 -15.34 -3.78 -2.81
C LEU A 68 -15.60 -5.12 -3.51
N ARG A 69 -16.83 -5.62 -3.37
CA ARG A 69 -17.32 -6.80 -4.09
C ARG A 69 -18.71 -6.49 -4.64
N ASN A 70 -18.97 -6.81 -5.90
CA ASN A 70 -20.27 -6.57 -6.55
C ASN A 70 -20.74 -5.11 -6.46
N GLN A 71 -19.82 -4.14 -6.60
CA GLN A 71 -20.09 -2.70 -6.49
C GLN A 71 -20.52 -2.21 -5.10
N GLU A 72 -20.40 -3.05 -4.07
CA GLU A 72 -20.68 -2.71 -2.68
C GLU A 72 -19.43 -2.83 -1.83
N TRP A 73 -19.11 -1.76 -1.09
CA TRP A 73 -18.04 -1.79 -0.12
C TRP A 73 -18.47 -2.54 1.13
N SER A 74 -17.55 -3.33 1.69
CA SER A 74 -17.72 -3.89 3.03
C SER A 74 -17.72 -2.79 4.09
N LYS A 75 -18.23 -3.11 5.28
CA LYS A 75 -18.06 -2.22 6.44
C LYS A 75 -16.55 -1.93 6.66
N PRO A 76 -16.15 -0.67 6.89
CA PRO A 76 -14.77 -0.35 7.24
C PRO A 76 -14.28 -1.10 8.47
N ILE A 77 -13.02 -1.52 8.42
CA ILE A 77 -12.31 -2.18 9.52
C ILE A 77 -11.11 -1.32 9.92
N GLU A 78 -11.02 -0.96 11.21
CA GLU A 78 -9.85 -0.31 11.80
C GLU A 78 -8.72 -1.35 11.96
N ILE A 79 -7.54 -1.07 11.39
CA ILE A 79 -6.37 -1.94 11.42
C ILE A 79 -5.47 -1.62 12.61
N ALA A 80 -5.20 -0.33 12.79
CA ALA A 80 -4.34 0.19 13.84
C ALA A 80 -4.79 1.61 14.20
N LYS A 81 -4.48 2.04 15.43
CA LYS A 81 -4.75 3.39 15.93
C LYS A 81 -3.66 3.79 16.92
N GLY A 82 -3.18 5.02 16.83
CA GLY A 82 -2.13 5.55 17.71
C GLY A 82 -2.14 7.06 17.77
N ASN A 83 -1.39 7.63 18.70
CA ASN A 83 -1.31 9.07 18.97
C ASN A 83 0.07 9.68 18.73
N ASP A 84 1.01 8.89 18.25
CA ASP A 84 2.42 9.19 18.04
C ASP A 84 2.84 8.88 16.60
N TRP A 85 1.89 8.96 15.67
CA TRP A 85 2.11 8.66 14.27
C TRP A 85 2.74 9.83 13.52
N PHE A 86 3.59 9.49 12.55
CA PHE A 86 4.03 10.42 11.53
C PHE A 86 3.03 10.37 10.36
N VAL A 87 2.09 11.31 10.33
CA VAL A 87 1.07 11.38 9.28
C VAL A 87 1.51 12.39 8.23
N ASN A 88 1.75 11.91 7.01
CA ASN A 88 2.28 12.70 5.91
C ASN A 88 1.47 12.48 4.62
N TRP A 89 1.40 13.50 3.78
CA TRP A 89 0.69 13.45 2.49
C TRP A 89 1.49 12.75 1.39
N ALA A 90 2.82 12.68 1.55
CA ALA A 90 3.72 12.06 0.57
C ALA A 90 4.05 10.60 0.91
N ASP A 91 3.90 10.20 2.17
CA ASP A 91 4.23 8.88 2.67
C ASP A 91 3.12 8.42 3.62
N PHE A 92 2.25 7.55 3.11
CA PHE A 92 1.02 7.15 3.76
C PHE A 92 0.77 5.64 3.62
N PRO A 93 -0.01 5.05 4.55
CA PRO A 93 -0.30 3.62 4.56
C PRO A 93 -0.78 3.05 3.23
N ALA A 94 0.00 2.08 2.72
CA ALA A 94 -0.37 1.21 1.62
C ALA A 94 -0.89 -0.13 2.14
N ILE A 95 -1.67 -0.84 1.32
CA ILE A 95 -2.21 -2.18 1.62
C ILE A 95 -1.90 -3.13 0.47
N ALA A 96 -1.55 -4.37 0.80
CA ALA A 96 -1.38 -5.46 -0.15
C ALA A 96 -2.11 -6.71 0.36
N VAL A 97 -2.70 -7.46 -0.57
CA VAL A 97 -3.46 -8.68 -0.26
C VAL A 97 -2.89 -9.85 -1.05
N ASN A 98 -2.49 -10.92 -0.35
CA ASN A 98 -2.05 -12.18 -0.93
C ASN A 98 -2.87 -13.34 -0.34
N LYS A 99 -3.79 -13.90 -1.15
CA LYS A 99 -4.80 -14.87 -0.69
C LYS A 99 -5.65 -14.33 0.46
N GLU A 100 -5.52 -14.91 1.66
CA GLU A 100 -6.22 -14.47 2.88
C GLU A 100 -5.38 -13.53 3.74
N ASN A 101 -4.12 -13.33 3.37
CA ASN A 101 -3.19 -12.48 4.08
C ASN A 101 -3.32 -11.03 3.61
N ILE A 102 -3.27 -10.10 4.56
CA ILE A 102 -3.29 -8.66 4.32
C ILE A 102 -2.11 -8.05 5.06
N LEU A 103 -1.25 -7.34 4.34
CA LEU A 103 -0.15 -6.56 4.91
C LEU A 103 -0.41 -5.08 4.67
N THR A 104 -0.22 -4.28 5.71
CA THR A 104 -0.20 -2.81 5.62
C THR A 104 0.92 -2.26 6.48
N HIS A 105 1.21 -0.98 6.32
CA HIS A 105 2.19 -0.27 7.13
C HIS A 105 1.60 1.04 7.67
N PHE A 106 2.20 1.55 8.74
CA PHE A 106 2.02 2.91 9.21
C PHE A 106 3.34 3.43 9.75
N LEU A 107 3.45 4.75 9.89
CA LEU A 107 4.67 5.41 10.34
C LEU A 107 4.47 5.90 11.78
N GLN A 108 5.36 5.49 12.68
CA GLN A 108 5.34 5.91 14.07
C GLN A 108 6.59 6.73 14.37
N LYS A 109 6.44 7.89 15.02
CA LYS A 109 7.58 8.69 15.44
C LYS A 109 8.43 7.92 16.45
N SER A 110 9.74 7.93 16.25
CA SER A 110 10.72 7.29 17.13
C SER A 110 11.50 8.29 17.98
N ASP A 111 11.39 9.59 17.67
CA ASP A 111 11.99 10.70 18.43
C ASP A 111 11.18 12.01 18.22
N PRO A 112 11.33 13.04 19.09
CA PRO A 112 10.76 14.37 18.84
C PRO A 112 11.25 15.07 17.57
N GLU A 113 12.41 14.69 17.05
CA GLU A 113 12.93 15.21 15.78
C GLU A 113 11.93 15.03 14.62
N THR A 114 11.96 15.97 13.66
CA THR A 114 10.92 16.04 12.61
C THR A 114 10.89 14.79 11.73
N PHE A 115 12.06 14.24 11.39
CA PHE A 115 12.23 13.11 10.47
C PHE A 115 12.82 11.87 11.15
N ALA A 116 12.39 11.62 12.39
CA ALA A 116 12.72 10.40 13.12
C ALA A 116 11.46 9.57 13.31
N TYR A 117 11.25 8.60 12.40
CA TYR A 117 10.08 7.73 12.41
C TYR A 117 10.41 6.38 11.79
N ASN A 118 9.68 5.37 12.26
CA ASN A 118 9.86 3.98 11.90
C ASN A 118 8.70 3.48 11.04
N VAL A 119 8.98 2.47 10.22
CA VAL A 119 7.95 1.72 9.50
C VAL A 119 7.47 0.57 10.39
N HIS A 120 6.21 0.64 10.78
CA HIS A 120 5.51 -0.44 11.48
C HIS A 120 4.63 -1.21 10.51
N LEU A 121 4.69 -2.53 10.57
CA LEU A 121 3.84 -3.43 9.78
C LEU A 121 2.67 -3.96 10.62
N LYS A 122 1.54 -4.21 9.94
CA LYS A 122 0.39 -4.94 10.49
C LYS A 122 0.02 -6.06 9.53
N LEU A 123 -0.10 -7.28 10.06
CA LEU A 123 -0.42 -8.47 9.29
C LEU A 123 -1.72 -9.10 9.77
N SER A 124 -2.60 -9.43 8.83
CA SER A 124 -3.74 -10.31 9.07
C SER A 124 -3.59 -11.56 8.20
N ASN A 125 -3.96 -12.72 8.74
CA ASN A 125 -4.01 -13.99 7.98
C ASN A 125 -5.44 -14.49 7.74
N ASP A 126 -6.45 -13.67 8.04
CA ASP A 126 -7.86 -14.08 8.03
C ASP A 126 -8.78 -13.01 7.42
N LYS A 127 -8.27 -12.34 6.38
CA LYS A 127 -9.00 -11.30 5.63
C LYS A 127 -9.34 -10.08 6.49
N GLY A 128 -8.45 -9.73 7.42
CA GLY A 128 -8.56 -8.55 8.27
C GLY A 128 -9.52 -8.68 9.44
N LYS A 129 -9.92 -9.91 9.83
CA LYS A 129 -10.77 -10.12 11.02
C LYS A 129 -9.95 -9.98 12.29
N HIS A 130 -8.72 -10.50 12.28
CA HIS A 130 -7.76 -10.32 13.35
C HIS A 130 -6.44 -9.82 12.77
N TRP A 131 -5.82 -8.90 13.49
CA TRP A 131 -4.55 -8.29 13.14
C TRP A 131 -3.51 -8.72 14.15
N LYS A 132 -2.55 -9.50 13.70
CA LYS A 132 -1.37 -9.87 14.46
C LYS A 132 -0.30 -8.80 14.27
N ASP A 133 0.67 -8.84 15.17
CA ASP A 133 2.02 -8.29 15.02
C ASP A 133 2.09 -6.82 14.57
N ASP A 134 2.36 -5.94 15.54
CA ASP A 134 2.95 -4.63 15.31
C ASP A 134 4.47 -4.81 15.39
N PHE A 135 5.15 -4.84 14.25
CA PHE A 135 6.58 -5.10 14.17
C PHE A 135 7.28 -4.15 13.21
N LEU A 136 8.55 -3.88 13.52
CA LEU A 136 9.38 -2.97 12.75
C LEU A 136 9.85 -3.61 11.45
N MET A 137 9.78 -2.86 10.35
CA MET A 137 10.31 -3.29 9.05
C MET A 137 11.84 -3.40 9.05
N HIS A 138 12.50 -2.59 9.86
CA HIS A 138 13.94 -2.45 9.92
C HIS A 138 14.46 -2.79 11.32
N THR A 139 15.74 -3.15 11.40
CA THR A 139 16.39 -3.67 12.62
C THR A 139 17.43 -2.72 13.20
N ASP A 140 17.76 -1.65 12.48
CA ASP A 140 18.59 -0.59 13.03
C ASP A 140 17.78 0.19 14.09
N SER A 141 18.49 0.77 15.05
CA SER A 141 17.88 1.54 16.14
C SER A 141 18.15 3.04 15.98
N THR A 142 18.36 3.51 14.74
CA THR A 142 18.72 4.91 14.50
C THR A 142 17.49 5.79 14.55
N LYS A 143 17.67 7.04 15.01
CA LYS A 143 16.61 8.04 15.10
C LYS A 143 16.56 8.84 13.80
N THR A 144 16.31 8.15 12.71
CA THR A 144 16.30 8.71 11.36
C THR A 144 15.05 8.30 10.61
N GLU A 145 14.92 8.79 9.39
CA GLU A 145 13.78 8.54 8.52
C GLU A 145 13.77 7.10 7.98
N HIS A 146 12.65 6.40 8.18
CA HIS A 146 12.37 5.13 7.53
C HIS A 146 10.93 5.17 7.00
N GLY A 147 10.76 5.07 5.69
CA GLY A 147 9.47 5.34 5.05
C GLY A 147 9.41 4.97 3.57
N PHE A 148 8.46 5.58 2.86
CA PHE A 148 8.21 5.43 1.42
C PHE A 148 8.07 3.97 1.01
N VAL A 149 7.20 3.25 1.72
CA VAL A 149 7.09 1.79 1.63
C VAL A 149 6.28 1.39 0.41
N THR A 150 6.79 0.41 -0.34
CA THR A 150 6.02 -0.32 -1.36
C THR A 150 5.78 -1.75 -0.88
N LEU A 151 4.54 -2.22 -1.00
CA LEU A 151 4.12 -3.57 -0.65
C LEU A 151 3.57 -4.28 -1.89
N LEU A 152 4.07 -5.48 -2.20
CA LEU A 152 3.59 -6.32 -3.30
C LEU A 152 3.32 -7.74 -2.80
N PRO A 153 2.24 -8.41 -3.23
CA PRO A 153 2.11 -9.85 -3.07
C PRO A 153 3.31 -10.54 -3.71
N TYR A 154 3.89 -11.51 -3.02
CA TYR A 154 5.07 -12.22 -3.49
C TYR A 154 4.96 -13.71 -3.19
N GLN A 155 5.30 -14.53 -4.19
CA GLN A 155 5.16 -15.98 -4.10
C GLN A 155 3.76 -16.40 -3.61
N GLU A 156 3.66 -17.57 -2.97
CA GLU A 156 2.38 -18.16 -2.63
C GLU A 156 1.71 -17.52 -1.39
N ASP A 157 2.49 -17.10 -0.39
CA ASP A 157 2.00 -16.62 0.90
C ASP A 157 2.91 -15.57 1.57
N SER A 158 3.62 -14.78 0.76
CA SER A 158 4.50 -13.72 1.27
C SER A 158 4.25 -12.37 0.61
N PHE A 159 5.00 -11.36 1.04
CA PHE A 159 4.99 -10.01 0.50
C PHE A 159 6.42 -9.56 0.23
N PHE A 160 6.65 -8.95 -0.93
CA PHE A 160 7.89 -8.24 -1.21
C PHE A 160 7.71 -6.80 -0.75
N VAL A 161 8.66 -6.30 0.05
CA VAL A 161 8.61 -4.98 0.64
C VAL A 161 9.87 -4.23 0.30
N THR A 162 9.73 -2.99 -0.15
CA THR A 162 10.84 -2.04 -0.27
C THR A 162 10.55 -0.79 0.53
N TRP A 163 11.58 -0.17 1.09
CA TRP A 163 11.47 1.08 1.84
C TRP A 163 12.71 1.94 1.66
N LEU A 164 12.53 3.24 1.86
CA LEU A 164 13.61 4.22 1.99
C LEU A 164 14.15 4.16 3.42
N ASP A 165 15.45 3.98 3.55
CA ASP A 165 16.14 3.68 4.79
C ASP A 165 17.21 4.74 5.08
N GLY A 166 17.01 5.46 6.17
CA GLY A 166 17.84 6.59 6.56
C GLY A 166 18.91 6.26 7.59
N ARG A 167 19.20 4.99 7.89
CA ARG A 167 20.10 4.61 8.99
C ARG A 167 21.48 5.25 8.96
N ASN A 168 21.94 5.67 7.77
CA ASN A 168 23.24 6.32 7.60
C ASN A 168 23.18 7.86 7.74
N THR A 169 22.00 8.46 7.90
CA THR A 169 21.83 9.93 7.91
C THR A 169 22.09 10.60 9.26
N GLY A 170 22.05 9.86 10.37
CA GLY A 170 22.10 10.39 11.74
C GLY A 170 23.48 10.85 12.25
N GLY A 171 24.41 11.20 11.36
CA GLY A 171 25.84 11.41 11.67
C GLY A 171 26.35 12.85 11.74
N GLY A 172 25.49 13.88 11.67
CA GLY A 172 25.91 15.28 11.76
C GLY A 172 26.07 15.74 13.21
N SER A 173 27.27 15.64 13.78
CA SER A 173 27.59 16.34 15.03
C SER A 173 27.54 17.86 14.82
N HIS A 174 27.02 18.59 15.82
CA HIS A 174 26.76 20.05 15.84
C HIS A 174 27.96 20.99 15.59
N ASP A 175 29.13 20.52 15.13
CA ASP A 175 30.37 21.31 15.10
C ASP A 175 30.97 21.55 13.70
N GLU A 176 30.36 21.11 12.59
CA GLU A 176 30.90 21.41 11.26
C GLU A 176 29.81 21.82 10.25
N GLU A 177 29.88 23.08 9.79
CA GLU A 177 29.02 23.77 8.81
C GLU A 177 28.86 23.08 7.44
N HIS A 178 29.48 21.91 7.23
CA HIS A 178 29.44 21.15 5.97
C HIS A 178 29.35 19.63 6.16
N SER A 179 28.87 19.14 7.31
CA SER A 179 28.68 17.69 7.50
C SER A 179 27.65 17.16 6.50
N SER A 180 28.13 16.36 5.54
CA SER A 180 27.30 15.55 4.66
C SER A 180 26.33 14.74 5.52
N HIS A 181 25.03 15.05 5.45
CA HIS A 181 24.02 14.07 5.82
C HIS A 181 24.39 12.77 5.09
N GLY A 182 24.49 11.66 5.81
CA GLY A 182 24.83 10.40 5.15
C GLY A 182 23.75 10.00 4.13
N ALA A 183 24.00 8.94 3.36
CA ALA A 183 23.11 8.57 2.27
C ALA A 183 21.77 8.02 2.79
N MET A 184 20.67 8.38 2.13
CA MET A 184 19.44 7.59 2.12
C MET A 184 19.63 6.43 1.16
N ASN A 185 19.09 5.27 1.51
CA ASN A 185 19.22 4.05 0.72
C ASN A 185 17.86 3.38 0.48
N ILE A 186 17.78 2.54 -0.55
CA ILE A 186 16.64 1.66 -0.76
C ILE A 186 16.99 0.26 -0.28
N ARG A 187 16.12 -0.30 0.56
CA ARG A 187 16.23 -1.69 1.01
C ARG A 187 15.02 -2.50 0.55
N ALA A 188 15.22 -3.81 0.50
CA ALA A 188 14.17 -4.77 0.17
C ALA A 188 14.23 -5.98 1.09
N ALA A 189 13.08 -6.56 1.39
CA ALA A 189 12.94 -7.80 2.14
C ALA A 189 11.68 -8.56 1.72
N THR A 190 11.54 -9.80 2.20
CA THR A 190 10.32 -10.59 2.09
C THR A 190 9.69 -10.72 3.47
N VAL A 191 8.39 -10.44 3.57
CA VAL A 191 7.59 -10.65 4.78
C VAL A 191 6.72 -11.89 4.57
N LEU A 192 6.94 -12.93 5.37
CA LEU A 192 6.19 -14.18 5.29
C LEU A 192 4.80 -14.04 5.95
N ALA A 193 3.87 -14.95 5.65
CA ALA A 193 2.58 -15.02 6.34
C ALA A 193 2.70 -15.27 7.86
N SER A 194 3.87 -15.70 8.35
CA SER A 194 4.17 -15.79 9.79
C SER A 194 4.48 -14.43 10.45
N GLY A 195 4.73 -13.38 9.67
CA GLY A 195 5.28 -12.10 10.14
C GLY A 195 6.81 -12.04 10.15
N GLU A 196 7.49 -13.15 9.83
CA GLU A 196 8.95 -13.18 9.74
C GLU A 196 9.44 -12.36 8.54
N ILE A 197 10.46 -11.51 8.78
CA ILE A 197 11.15 -10.73 7.75
C ILE A 197 12.43 -11.48 7.37
N ILE A 198 12.56 -11.83 6.09
CA ILE A 198 13.73 -12.52 5.54
C ILE A 198 14.30 -11.74 4.35
N ASP A 199 15.53 -12.08 3.96
CA ASP A 199 16.22 -11.52 2.78
C ASP A 199 16.36 -9.98 2.78
N ASP A 200 16.43 -9.35 3.95
CA ASP A 200 16.72 -7.92 4.10
C ASP A 200 18.08 -7.57 3.47
N ARG A 201 18.05 -6.74 2.45
CA ARG A 201 19.25 -6.31 1.70
C ARG A 201 19.12 -4.88 1.17
N LEU A 202 20.28 -4.25 1.00
CA LEU A 202 20.44 -3.01 0.24
C LEU A 202 20.28 -3.30 -1.26
N ILE A 203 19.57 -2.43 -2.00
CA ILE A 203 19.27 -2.64 -3.43
C ILE A 203 19.55 -1.42 -4.35
N ASP A 204 20.29 -0.43 -3.88
CA ASP A 204 20.77 0.73 -4.66
C ASP A 204 22.30 0.90 -4.64
#